data_AF-A0A7W8V4U2-F1
#
_entry.id   AF-A0A7W8V4U2-F1
#
_cell.length_a   1.000
_cell.length_b   1.000
_cell.length_c   1.000
_cell.angle_alpha   90.00
_cell.angle_beta   90.00
_cell.angle_gamma   90.00
#
_symmetry.space_group_name_H-M   'P 1'
#
loop_
_entity.id
_entity.type
_entity.pdbx_description
1 polymer ?
#
loop_
_entity_poly.entity_id
_entity_poly.type
_entity_poly.pdbx_seq_one_letter_code
_entity_poly.pdbx_strand_id
1 'polypeptide(L)'
;MEKPNQDGTGKKTPDEEVCDLCRITYSIYANFPPVPSAQAMNAETGEFFPFDRLRSLATGYDMIKARGYAWACDCRGRSRKRFDEQFVLKDGTGRPFANAHYRVRVGPNVVASGVTDADGRTQRISSIDARRLSLEISRAT
;
A
#
# COMPACT_ATOMS: atom_id res chain seq x y z
N MET A 1 -0.48 -33.77 -23.00
CA MET A 1 -0.71 -33.44 -21.57
C MET A 1 -0.77 -31.93 -21.46
N GLU A 2 -1.99 -31.40 -21.58
CA GLU A 2 -2.28 -29.99 -21.33
C GLU A 2 -2.12 -29.69 -19.83
N LYS A 3 -1.49 -28.57 -19.50
CA LYS A 3 -1.44 -28.05 -18.14
C LYS A 3 -2.79 -27.39 -17.84
N PRO A 4 -3.46 -27.67 -16.71
CA PRO A 4 -4.70 -27.01 -16.39
C PRO A 4 -4.41 -25.56 -16.02
N ASN A 5 -5.05 -24.65 -16.76
CA ASN A 5 -5.23 -23.26 -16.39
C ASN A 5 -6.01 -23.22 -15.07
N GLN A 6 -5.37 -22.82 -13.99
CA GLN A 6 -6.08 -22.45 -12.76
C GLN A 6 -6.51 -21.01 -12.89
N ASP A 7 -7.68 -20.82 -13.50
CA ASP A 7 -8.39 -19.55 -13.52
C ASP A 7 -9.00 -19.34 -12.13
N GLY A 8 -8.20 -18.74 -11.24
CA GLY A 8 -8.53 -18.49 -9.85
C GLY A 8 -9.53 -17.35 -9.69
N THR A 9 -10.79 -17.61 -10.02
CA THR A 9 -11.95 -16.75 -9.69
C THR A 9 -12.31 -16.86 -8.20
N GLY A 10 -11.33 -16.63 -7.33
CA GLY A 10 -11.52 -16.48 -5.90
C GLY A 10 -11.69 -15.01 -5.54
N LYS A 11 -12.80 -14.66 -4.90
CA LYS A 11 -13.08 -13.30 -4.39
C LYS A 11 -12.07 -13.01 -3.27
N LYS A 12 -11.01 -12.27 -3.57
CA LYS A 12 -9.94 -11.98 -2.61
C LYS A 12 -10.45 -11.06 -1.49
N THR A 13 -10.53 -11.62 -0.29
CA THR A 13 -10.75 -10.92 0.98
C THR A 13 -9.56 -10.01 1.31
N PRO A 14 -9.71 -9.00 2.20
CA PRO A 14 -8.62 -8.07 2.56
C PRO A 14 -7.35 -8.76 3.09
N ASP A 15 -7.47 -9.96 3.65
CA ASP A 15 -6.33 -10.78 4.13
C ASP A 15 -5.64 -11.59 3.02
N GLU A 16 -6.27 -11.76 1.85
CA GLU A 16 -5.66 -12.37 0.64
C GLU A 16 -4.73 -11.41 -0.12
N GLU A 17 -4.61 -10.16 0.33
CA GLU A 17 -3.78 -9.14 -0.30
C GLU A 17 -2.29 -9.21 0.06
N VAL A 18 -1.93 -10.00 1.09
CA VAL A 18 -0.58 -10.27 1.55
C VAL A 18 -0.31 -11.76 1.34
N CYS A 19 0.82 -12.14 0.72
CA CYS A 19 1.10 -13.55 0.50
C CYS A 19 1.33 -14.29 1.82
N ASP A 20 1.15 -15.61 1.82
CA ASP A 20 1.22 -16.42 3.04
C ASP A 20 2.54 -16.30 3.78
N LEU A 21 3.68 -16.22 3.07
CA LEU A 21 4.98 -16.04 3.72
C LEU A 21 4.99 -14.75 4.56
N CYS A 22 4.52 -13.66 3.96
CA CYS A 22 4.45 -12.35 4.58
C CYS A 22 3.41 -12.36 5.74
N ARG A 23 2.25 -13.01 5.58
CA ARG A 23 1.21 -13.15 6.64
C ARG A 23 1.69 -13.97 7.84
N ILE A 24 2.23 -15.16 7.60
CA ILE A 24 2.73 -16.09 8.62
C ILE A 24 3.89 -15.45 9.39
N THR A 25 4.83 -14.82 8.68
CA THR A 25 5.96 -14.14 9.33
C THR A 25 5.48 -13.10 10.32
N TYR A 26 4.55 -12.22 9.89
CA TYR A 26 4.02 -11.20 10.77
C TYR A 26 3.33 -11.81 11.99
N SER A 27 2.47 -12.81 11.78
CA SER A 27 1.75 -13.49 12.86
C SER A 27 2.69 -14.13 13.90
N ILE A 28 3.83 -14.67 13.47
CA ILE A 28 4.80 -15.28 14.38
C ILE A 28 5.53 -14.20 15.17
N TYR A 29 6.13 -13.22 14.50
CA TYR A 29 7.05 -12.30 15.16
C TYR A 29 6.35 -11.16 15.90
N ALA A 30 5.27 -10.60 15.35
CA ALA A 30 4.53 -9.52 16.03
C ALA A 30 3.94 -9.98 17.37
N ASN A 31 3.52 -11.25 17.45
CA ASN A 31 2.94 -11.85 18.66
C ASN A 31 3.95 -12.61 19.52
N PHE A 32 5.22 -12.69 19.12
CA PHE A 32 6.22 -13.36 19.92
C PHE A 32 6.46 -12.56 21.21
N PRO A 33 6.59 -13.21 22.37
CA PRO A 33 6.87 -12.51 23.63
C PRO A 33 8.23 -11.78 23.57
N PRO A 34 8.43 -10.71 24.37
CA PRO A 34 9.74 -10.08 24.50
C PRO A 34 10.77 -11.06 25.05
N VAL A 35 11.92 -11.14 24.39
CA VAL A 35 13.07 -11.94 24.82
C VAL A 35 14.31 -11.06 24.70
N PRO A 36 14.73 -10.35 25.78
CA PRO A 36 15.72 -9.26 25.72
C PRO A 36 17.11 -9.63 25.15
N SER A 37 17.44 -10.92 25.12
CA SER A 37 18.72 -11.42 24.61
C SER A 37 18.59 -12.15 23.27
N ALA A 38 17.38 -12.27 22.71
CA ALA A 38 17.19 -12.93 21.43
C ALA A 38 17.75 -12.07 20.29
N GLN A 39 18.39 -12.72 19.33
CA GLN A 39 18.83 -12.12 18.09
C GLN A 39 18.13 -12.76 16.91
N ALA A 40 17.86 -11.95 15.89
CA ALA A 40 17.53 -12.40 14.56
C ALA A 40 18.78 -12.33 13.68
N MET A 41 18.82 -13.14 12.63
CA MET A 41 19.89 -13.12 11.64
C MET A 41 19.30 -12.77 10.27
N ASN A 42 20.01 -11.94 9.51
CA ASN A 42 19.79 -11.81 8.08
C ASN A 42 20.54 -12.96 7.37
N ALA A 43 19.80 -13.83 6.70
CA ALA A 43 20.37 -15.03 6.09
C ALA A 43 21.18 -14.76 4.81
N GLU A 44 20.99 -13.60 4.17
CA GLU A 44 21.79 -13.20 2.99
C GLU A 44 23.15 -12.64 3.42
N THR A 45 23.17 -11.82 4.48
CA THR A 45 24.40 -11.13 4.91
C THR A 45 25.13 -11.80 6.07
N GLY A 46 24.45 -12.68 6.81
CA GLY A 46 24.95 -13.26 8.07
C GLY A 46 24.91 -12.30 9.26
N GLU A 47 24.40 -11.08 9.09
CA GLU A 47 24.34 -10.08 10.17
C GLU A 47 23.32 -10.48 11.23
N PHE A 48 23.74 -10.45 12.49
CA PHE A 48 22.85 -10.59 13.64
C PHE A 48 22.36 -9.21 14.11
N PHE A 49 21.08 -9.13 14.46
CA PHE A 49 20.45 -7.92 14.95
C PHE A 49 19.47 -8.21 16.09
N PRO A 50 19.15 -7.23 16.96
CA PRO A 50 18.24 -7.43 18.07
C PRO A 50 16.87 -7.93 17.62
N PHE A 51 16.35 -8.98 18.26
CA PHE A 51 15.05 -9.55 17.88
C PHE A 51 13.90 -8.57 18.07
N ASP A 52 13.97 -7.66 19.05
CA ASP A 52 12.96 -6.62 19.24
C ASP A 52 12.86 -5.66 18.05
N ARG A 53 13.96 -5.43 17.33
CA ARG A 53 13.92 -4.70 16.05
C ARG A 53 13.07 -5.44 15.02
N LEU A 54 13.15 -6.77 14.95
CA LEU A 54 12.32 -7.56 14.04
C LEU A 54 10.83 -7.43 14.40
N ARG A 55 10.50 -7.56 15.69
CA ARG A 55 9.12 -7.49 16.22
C ARG A 55 8.49 -6.12 16.01
N SER A 56 9.28 -5.04 16.06
CA SER A 56 8.77 -3.68 15.89
C SER A 56 8.49 -3.28 14.43
N LEU A 57 8.79 -4.13 13.45
CA LEU A 57 8.56 -3.80 12.04
C LEU A 57 7.06 -3.86 11.70
N ALA A 58 6.63 -2.88 10.90
CA ALA A 58 5.20 -2.65 10.64
C ALA A 58 4.52 -3.74 9.81
N THR A 59 5.28 -4.50 8.99
CA THR A 59 4.70 -5.49 8.08
C THR A 59 5.55 -6.75 7.99
N GLY A 60 4.90 -7.88 7.66
CA GLY A 60 5.61 -9.14 7.44
C GLY A 60 6.63 -9.08 6.29
N TYR A 61 6.40 -8.24 5.28
CA TYR A 61 7.39 -8.00 4.22
C TYR A 61 8.64 -7.30 4.76
N ASP A 62 8.48 -6.31 5.62
CA ASP A 62 9.61 -5.61 6.25
C ASP A 62 10.40 -6.59 7.14
N MET A 63 9.72 -7.48 7.87
CA MET A 63 10.34 -8.55 8.67
C MET A 63 11.13 -9.56 7.81
N ILE A 64 10.55 -10.02 6.71
CA ILE A 64 11.19 -10.93 5.75
C ILE A 64 12.41 -10.27 5.10
N LYS A 65 12.29 -9.00 4.71
CA LYS A 65 13.38 -8.24 4.12
C LYS A 65 14.53 -8.06 5.12
N ALA A 66 14.23 -7.71 6.37
CA ALA A 66 15.23 -7.61 7.43
C ALA A 66 15.97 -8.93 7.65
N ARG A 67 15.29 -10.07 7.46
CA ARG A 67 15.86 -11.41 7.55
C ARG A 67 16.54 -11.93 6.26
N GLY A 68 16.56 -11.18 5.16
CA GLY A 68 17.19 -11.63 3.90
C GLY A 68 16.37 -12.69 3.14
N TYR A 69 15.04 -12.69 3.29
CA TYR A 69 14.17 -13.63 2.57
C TYR A 69 13.22 -12.92 1.59
N ALA A 70 13.51 -11.66 1.25
CA ALA A 70 12.63 -10.85 0.39
C ALA A 70 12.40 -11.48 -0.98
N TRP A 71 13.38 -12.24 -1.49
CA TRP A 71 13.28 -12.97 -2.75
C TRP A 71 12.18 -14.04 -2.76
N ALA A 72 11.78 -14.55 -1.59
CA ALA A 72 10.79 -15.60 -1.43
C ALA A 72 9.36 -15.08 -1.22
N CYS A 73 9.15 -13.77 -1.01
CA CYS A 73 7.80 -13.21 -0.82
C CYS A 73 7.22 -12.73 -2.16
N ASP A 74 6.03 -13.22 -2.53
CA ASP A 74 5.24 -12.77 -3.70
C ASP A 74 4.72 -11.33 -3.60
N CYS A 75 4.95 -10.67 -2.46
CA CYS A 75 4.71 -9.24 -2.30
C CYS A 75 5.88 -8.36 -2.80
N ARG A 76 7.02 -8.95 -3.17
CA ARG A 76 8.17 -8.21 -3.69
C ARG A 76 7.77 -7.45 -4.97
N GLY A 77 8.02 -6.14 -4.98
CA GLY A 77 7.69 -5.27 -6.13
C GLY A 77 6.22 -4.85 -6.20
N ARG A 78 5.35 -5.29 -5.27
CA ARG A 78 4.00 -4.72 -5.18
C ARG A 78 4.09 -3.26 -4.74
N SER A 79 3.57 -2.37 -5.58
CA SER A 79 3.31 -0.99 -5.20
C SER A 79 2.40 -0.97 -3.96
N ARG A 80 2.85 -0.37 -2.84
CA ARG A 80 1.97 -0.05 -1.70
C ARG A 80 0.87 0.97 -2.06
N LYS A 81 1.03 1.66 -3.20
CA LYS A 81 0.01 2.49 -3.82
C LYS A 81 -0.84 1.57 -4.69
N ARG A 82 -1.81 0.90 -4.06
CA ARG A 82 -2.65 -0.11 -4.74
C ARG A 82 -3.73 0.51 -5.62
N PHE A 83 -3.93 1.82 -5.54
CA PHE A 83 -4.87 2.51 -6.38
C PHE A 83 -4.24 3.78 -6.96
N ASP A 84 -4.59 4.04 -8.21
CA ASP A 84 -4.01 5.05 -9.08
C ASP A 84 -5.10 6.02 -9.60
N GLU A 85 -6.15 6.25 -8.80
CA GLU A 85 -7.32 6.99 -9.25
C GLU A 85 -6.97 8.43 -9.63
N GLN A 86 -7.59 8.90 -10.70
CA GLN A 86 -7.52 10.29 -11.15
C GLN A 86 -8.93 10.78 -11.43
N PHE A 87 -9.26 11.97 -10.94
CA PHE A 87 -10.56 12.58 -11.19
C PHE A 87 -10.43 13.63 -12.29
N VAL A 88 -11.41 13.67 -13.19
CA VAL A 88 -11.60 14.75 -14.17
C VAL A 88 -12.71 15.64 -13.64
N LEU A 89 -12.38 16.89 -13.35
CA LEU A 89 -13.36 17.88 -12.88
C LEU A 89 -13.96 18.59 -14.08
N LYS A 90 -15.29 18.65 -14.11
CA LYS A 90 -16.03 19.35 -15.15
C LYS A 90 -17.04 20.30 -14.52
N ASP A 91 -17.32 21.41 -15.17
CA ASP A 91 -18.42 22.28 -14.81
C ASP A 91 -19.78 21.66 -15.21
N GLY A 92 -20.88 22.34 -14.87
CA GLY A 92 -22.23 21.90 -15.20
C GLY A 92 -22.54 21.82 -16.71
N THR A 93 -21.66 22.37 -17.55
CA THR A 93 -21.75 22.29 -19.03
C THR A 93 -20.86 21.19 -19.61
N GLY A 94 -20.12 20.47 -18.77
CA GLY A 94 -19.19 19.42 -19.17
C GLY A 94 -17.81 19.93 -19.60
N ARG A 95 -17.52 21.24 -19.45
CA ARG A 95 -16.20 21.79 -19.76
C ARG A 95 -15.21 21.41 -18.67
N PRO A 96 -13.96 21.04 -19.00
CA PRO A 96 -12.92 20.79 -18.02
C PRO A 96 -12.73 21.96 -17.08
N PHE A 97 -12.70 21.67 -15.79
CA PHE A 97 -12.45 22.66 -14.75
C PHE A 97 -10.94 22.76 -14.51
N ALA A 98 -10.26 23.38 -15.47
CA ALA A 98 -8.81 23.57 -15.48
C ALA A 98 -8.35 24.61 -14.45
N ASN A 99 -7.11 24.47 -13.97
CA ASN A 99 -6.46 25.40 -13.04
C ASN A 99 -7.24 25.63 -11.73
N ALA A 100 -8.03 24.64 -11.30
CA ALA A 100 -8.81 24.71 -10.07
C ALA A 100 -8.04 24.11 -8.90
N HIS A 101 -7.98 24.84 -7.78
CA HIS A 101 -7.43 24.31 -6.54
C HIS A 101 -8.37 23.22 -6.00
N TYR A 102 -7.79 22.08 -5.65
CA TYR A 102 -8.53 20.96 -5.09
C TYR A 102 -7.83 20.35 -3.88
N ARG A 103 -8.64 19.68 -3.06
CA ARG A 103 -8.19 18.88 -1.92
C ARG A 103 -9.01 17.61 -1.83
N VAL A 104 -8.35 16.49 -1.58
CA VAL A 104 -8.97 15.17 -1.42
C VAL A 104 -8.75 14.71 0.01
N ARG A 105 -9.82 14.23 0.63
CA ARG A 105 -9.81 13.77 2.03
C ARG A 105 -10.29 12.34 2.18
N VAL A 106 -9.74 11.67 3.19
CA VAL A 106 -10.29 10.45 3.81
C VAL A 106 -10.61 10.80 5.27
N GLY A 107 -11.90 10.99 5.55
CA GLY A 107 -12.34 11.54 6.84
C GLY A 107 -11.69 12.90 7.11
N PRO A 108 -11.04 13.12 8.27
CA PRO A 108 -10.39 14.40 8.58
C PRO A 108 -9.06 14.60 7.86
N ASN A 109 -8.47 13.55 7.28
CA ASN A 109 -7.11 13.58 6.75
C ASN A 109 -7.09 13.99 5.28
N VAL A 110 -6.18 14.90 4.93
CA VAL A 110 -5.92 15.27 3.53
C VAL A 110 -4.95 14.25 2.95
N VAL A 111 -5.37 13.58 1.88
CA VAL A 111 -4.57 12.54 1.21
C VAL A 111 -3.97 13.02 -0.11
N ALA A 112 -4.52 14.09 -0.70
CA ALA A 112 -3.95 14.77 -1.85
C ALA A 112 -4.46 16.22 -1.93
N SER A 113 -3.67 17.09 -2.53
CA SER A 113 -4.05 18.48 -2.84
C SER A 113 -3.25 18.99 -4.02
N GLY A 114 -3.80 19.93 -4.78
CA GLY A 114 -3.08 20.54 -5.89
C GLY A 114 -3.96 21.44 -6.73
N VAL A 115 -3.54 21.62 -7.98
CA VAL A 115 -4.27 22.34 -9.02
C VAL A 115 -4.55 21.38 -10.17
N THR A 116 -5.75 21.42 -10.75
CA THR A 116 -6.08 20.60 -11.91
C THR A 116 -5.31 21.04 -13.16
N ASP A 117 -4.99 20.09 -14.04
CA ASP A 117 -4.35 20.38 -15.33
C ASP A 117 -5.31 21.03 -16.34
N ALA A 118 -4.82 21.27 -17.57
CA ALA A 118 -5.61 21.85 -18.66
C ALA A 118 -6.84 21.02 -19.05
N ASP A 119 -6.81 19.71 -18.81
CA ASP A 119 -7.93 18.79 -19.05
C ASP A 119 -8.80 18.61 -17.80
N GLY A 120 -8.59 19.41 -16.74
CA GLY A 120 -9.33 19.34 -15.49
C GLY A 120 -8.97 18.13 -14.63
N ARG A 121 -7.86 17.45 -14.89
CA ARG A 121 -7.45 16.26 -14.14
C ARG A 121 -6.75 16.63 -12.84
N THR A 122 -7.04 15.90 -11.77
CA THR A 122 -6.24 15.91 -10.54
C THR A 122 -4.90 15.20 -10.76
N GLN A 123 -4.02 15.24 -9.76
CA GLN A 123 -2.94 14.25 -9.68
C GLN A 123 -3.54 12.86 -9.47
N ARG A 124 -2.74 11.81 -9.73
CA ARG A 124 -3.12 10.46 -9.31
C ARG A 124 -3.07 10.35 -7.79
N ILE A 125 -4.18 9.95 -7.21
CA ILE A 125 -4.36 9.77 -5.78
C ILE A 125 -4.14 8.30 -5.50
N SER A 126 -3.40 8.01 -4.43
CA SER A 126 -3.16 6.63 -4.03
C SER A 126 -3.67 6.38 -2.64
N SER A 127 -4.47 5.32 -2.52
CA SER A 127 -4.93 4.75 -1.26
C SER A 127 -4.32 3.35 -1.08
N ILE A 128 -4.34 2.84 0.15
CA ILE A 128 -3.85 1.49 0.47
C ILE A 128 -4.94 0.42 0.27
N ASP A 129 -6.20 0.84 0.21
CA ASP A 129 -7.45 0.07 0.14
C ASP A 129 -8.58 0.96 -0.39
N ALA A 130 -9.74 0.37 -0.74
CA ALA A 130 -10.90 1.13 -1.18
C ALA A 130 -11.43 2.03 -0.03
N ARG A 131 -11.42 3.35 -0.25
CA ARG A 131 -11.81 4.36 0.76
C ARG A 131 -12.87 5.31 0.22
N ARG A 132 -13.74 5.80 1.12
CA ARG A 132 -14.62 6.94 0.81
C ARG A 132 -13.79 8.21 0.75
N LEU A 133 -13.72 8.80 -0.45
CA LEU A 133 -13.04 10.07 -0.69
C LEU A 133 -14.03 11.24 -0.66
N SER A 134 -13.58 12.38 -0.16
CA SER A 134 -14.26 13.67 -0.33
C SER A 134 -13.36 14.60 -1.12
N LEU A 135 -13.86 15.06 -2.27
CA LEU A 135 -13.17 16.02 -3.12
C LEU A 135 -13.76 17.41 -2.87
N GLU A 136 -12.91 18.33 -2.43
CA GLU A 136 -13.22 19.73 -2.21
C GLU A 136 -12.56 20.54 -3.31
N ILE A 137 -13.29 21.49 -3.89
CA ILE A 137 -12.83 22.33 -4.99
C ILE A 137 -13.02 23.79 -4.59
N SER A 138 -11.98 24.60 -4.78
CA SER A 138 -12.04 26.06 -4.64
C SER A 138 -11.71 26.69 -5.98
N ARG A 139 -12.51 27.67 -6.41
CA ARG A 139 -12.14 28.52 -7.54
C ARG A 139 -10.89 29.31 -7.18
N ALA A 140 -9.91 29.33 -8.07
CA ALA A 140 -8.99 30.45 -8.12
C ALA A 140 -9.84 31.68 -8.51
N THR A 141 -9.92 32.65 -7.61
CA THR A 141 -10.43 34.00 -7.92
C THR A 141 -9.51 34.71 -8.88
#